data_AF-A0A8H5CKD3-F1
#
_entry.id   AF-A0A8H5CKD3-F1
#
_cell.length_a   1.000
_cell.length_b   1.000
_cell.length_c   1.000
_cell.angle_alpha   90.00
_cell.angle_beta   90.00
_cell.angle_gamma   90.00
#
_symmetry.space_group_name_H-M   'P 1'
#
loop_
_entity.id
_entity.type
_entity.pdbx_description
1 polymer ?
#
loop_
_entity_poly.entity_id
_entity_poly.type
_entity_poly.pdbx_seq_one_letter_code
_entity_poly.pdbx_strand_id
1 'polypeptide(L)'
;MRSLTLIQSQCGWSFREFYDAFILPSLTALHLSGAESEIAKVNFPTAYLHLTRLLSLIRRSQCSLMSLALRNLHSFDDDILALLDEIPTLLHLEIHELPTEGDFGNIAITKRFLSEMTFNQRNPRANRSLLLTFLESLSFRVRPFDYASAFVRMVQSRWIPNPEYASAMRR
;
A
#
# COMPACT_ATOMS: atom_id res chain seq x y z
N MET A 1 -10.14 17.85 -8.83
CA MET A 1 -10.59 16.79 -7.91
C MET A 1 -9.41 16.39 -7.04
N ARG A 2 -9.53 16.46 -5.70
CA ARG A 2 -8.41 16.19 -4.77
C ARG A 2 -8.45 14.80 -4.13
N SER A 3 -9.64 14.24 -3.98
CA SER A 3 -9.83 12.89 -3.45
C SER A 3 -10.65 12.07 -4.44
N LEU A 4 -10.28 10.81 -4.63
CA LEU A 4 -11.00 9.83 -5.42
C LEU A 4 -11.25 8.59 -4.57
N THR A 5 -12.51 8.16 -4.54
CA THR A 5 -12.89 6.87 -3.95
C THR A 5 -13.54 6.02 -5.03
N LEU A 6 -12.96 4.84 -5.28
CA LEU A 6 -13.51 3.83 -6.17
C LEU A 6 -13.91 2.62 -5.32
N ILE A 7 -15.18 2.23 -5.39
CA ILE A 7 -15.73 1.07 -4.69
C ILE A 7 -16.19 0.07 -5.74
N GLN A 8 -15.57 -1.10 -5.76
CA GLN A 8 -15.96 -2.19 -6.62
C GLN A 8 -17.04 -3.02 -5.92
N SER A 9 -18.29 -2.85 -6.34
CA SER A 9 -19.45 -3.54 -5.76
C SER A 9 -19.69 -4.94 -6.34
N GLN A 10 -19.11 -5.28 -7.51
CA GLN A 10 -19.26 -6.59 -8.16
C GLN A 10 -17.92 -7.14 -8.64
N CYS A 11 -17.74 -8.45 -8.46
CA CYS A 11 -16.62 -9.20 -9.04
C CYS A 11 -16.73 -9.15 -10.58
N GLY A 12 -15.71 -8.62 -11.26
CA GLY A 12 -15.61 -8.72 -12.73
C GLY A 12 -15.61 -7.40 -13.51
N TRP A 13 -15.88 -6.25 -12.88
CA TRP A 13 -15.72 -4.95 -13.55
C TRP A 13 -14.32 -4.41 -13.31
N SER A 14 -13.56 -4.28 -14.38
CA SER A 14 -12.24 -3.67 -14.37
C SER A 14 -12.39 -2.16 -14.40
N PHE A 15 -11.78 -1.43 -13.47
CA PHE A 15 -11.62 0.04 -13.56
C PHE A 15 -10.76 0.49 -14.76
N ARG A 16 -10.49 -0.39 -15.73
CA ARG A 16 -9.62 -0.15 -16.88
C ARG A 16 -10.03 1.07 -17.68
N GLU A 17 -11.31 1.18 -18.05
CA GLU A 17 -11.78 2.32 -18.85
C GLU A 17 -11.59 3.64 -18.08
N PHE A 18 -11.85 3.62 -16.77
CA PHE A 18 -11.60 4.75 -15.89
C PHE A 18 -10.10 5.10 -15.86
N TYR A 19 -9.23 4.13 -15.57
CA TYR A 19 -7.80 4.38 -15.50
C TYR A 19 -7.23 4.87 -16.82
N ASP A 20 -7.74 4.40 -17.95
CA ASP A 20 -7.24 4.79 -19.27
C ASP A 20 -7.75 6.19 -19.67
N ALA A 21 -8.96 6.59 -19.28
CA ALA A 21 -9.61 7.83 -19.72
C ALA A 21 -9.25 9.10 -18.93
N PHE A 22 -8.82 8.99 -17.67
CA PHE A 22 -8.62 10.16 -16.81
C PHE A 22 -7.15 10.55 -16.61
N ILE A 23 -6.93 11.86 -16.45
CA ILE A 23 -5.68 12.46 -15.94
C ILE A 23 -6.10 13.34 -14.76
N LEU A 24 -5.56 13.05 -13.58
CA LEU A 24 -6.01 13.65 -12.32
C LEU A 24 -4.85 14.37 -11.62
N PRO A 25 -4.35 15.50 -12.17
CA PRO A 25 -3.10 16.12 -11.67
C PRO A 25 -3.21 16.69 -10.26
N SER A 26 -4.43 17.02 -9.82
CA SER A 26 -4.67 17.53 -8.46
C SER A 26 -5.02 16.45 -7.46
N LEU A 27 -4.90 15.16 -7.81
CA LEU A 27 -5.27 14.05 -6.92
C LEU A 27 -4.27 13.94 -5.76
N THR A 28 -4.74 14.09 -4.54
CA THR A 28 -3.94 13.97 -3.31
C THR A 28 -4.35 12.77 -2.46
N ALA A 29 -5.56 12.23 -2.65
CA ALA A 29 -6.04 11.06 -1.94
C ALA A 29 -6.72 10.06 -2.88
N LEU A 30 -6.37 8.79 -2.75
CA LEU A 30 -6.95 7.69 -3.52
C LEU A 30 -7.38 6.55 -2.60
N HIS A 31 -8.65 6.17 -2.70
CA HIS A 31 -9.25 5.12 -1.89
C HIS A 31 -9.86 4.08 -2.82
N LEU A 32 -9.32 2.87 -2.81
CA LEU A 32 -9.80 1.73 -3.59
C LEU A 32 -10.37 0.69 -2.65
N SER A 33 -11.63 0.33 -2.81
CA SER A 33 -12.29 -0.68 -1.98
C SER A 33 -12.92 -1.77 -2.83
N GLY A 34 -12.60 -3.03 -2.53
CA GLY A 34 -13.32 -4.20 -3.02
C GLY A 34 -14.55 -4.51 -2.16
N ALA A 35 -15.44 -5.36 -2.68
CA ALA A 35 -16.61 -5.83 -1.96
C ALA A 35 -16.21 -6.70 -0.75
N GLU A 36 -16.77 -6.40 0.42
CA GLU A 36 -16.57 -7.15 1.67
C GLU A 36 -17.52 -8.37 1.79
N SER A 37 -18.32 -8.65 0.75
CA SER A 37 -19.44 -9.60 0.82
C SER A 37 -19.00 -11.03 1.12
N GLU A 38 -19.64 -11.63 2.13
CA GLU A 38 -19.56 -13.05 2.49
C GLU A 38 -19.85 -13.97 1.29
N ILE A 39 -20.67 -13.53 0.34
CA ILE A 39 -21.05 -14.32 -0.85
C ILE A 39 -19.89 -14.41 -1.85
N ALA A 40 -19.00 -13.40 -1.90
CA ALA A 40 -17.81 -13.42 -2.75
C ALA A 40 -16.76 -14.44 -2.26
N LYS A 41 -16.86 -14.90 -1.00
CA LYS A 41 -15.94 -15.87 -0.40
C LYS A 41 -16.11 -17.30 -0.94
N VAL A 42 -17.28 -17.64 -1.48
CA VAL A 42 -17.66 -19.06 -1.65
C VAL A 42 -17.42 -19.59 -3.06
N ASN A 43 -17.40 -18.78 -4.13
CA ASN A 43 -17.50 -19.33 -5.49
C ASN A 43 -16.71 -18.62 -6.60
N PHE A 44 -15.93 -17.58 -6.32
CA PHE A 44 -15.21 -16.87 -7.36
C PHE A 44 -13.71 -16.96 -7.17
N PRO A 45 -12.94 -17.36 -8.21
CA PRO A 45 -11.53 -17.00 -8.26
C PRO A 45 -11.50 -15.47 -8.22
N THR A 46 -11.13 -14.89 -7.08
CA THR A 46 -10.92 -13.46 -6.95
C THR A 46 -9.76 -13.11 -7.87
N ALA A 47 -10.09 -12.72 -9.11
CA ALA A 47 -9.11 -12.32 -10.09
C ALA A 47 -8.18 -11.30 -9.45
N TYR A 48 -6.88 -11.61 -9.45
CA TYR A 48 -5.88 -10.75 -8.85
C TYR A 48 -5.95 -9.36 -9.47
N LEU A 49 -5.99 -8.35 -8.62
CA LEU A 49 -5.96 -6.97 -9.06
C LEU A 49 -4.50 -6.58 -9.29
N HIS A 50 -4.09 -6.66 -10.56
CA HIS A 50 -2.83 -6.06 -11.00
C HIS A 50 -2.94 -4.53 -10.98
N LEU A 51 -2.05 -3.88 -10.24
CA LEU A 51 -2.06 -2.43 -10.06
C LEU A 51 -1.38 -1.67 -11.21
N THR A 52 -0.93 -2.36 -12.27
CA THR A 52 -0.23 -1.77 -13.43
C THR A 52 -1.00 -0.63 -14.12
N ARG A 53 -2.34 -0.74 -14.19
CA ARG A 53 -3.17 0.31 -14.79
C ARG A 53 -3.33 1.52 -13.88
N LEU A 54 -3.47 1.28 -12.59
CA LEU A 54 -3.47 2.35 -11.59
C LEU A 54 -2.12 3.09 -11.59
N LEU A 55 -1.03 2.34 -11.65
CA LEU A 55 0.32 2.86 -11.83
C LEU A 55 0.43 3.77 -13.06
N SER A 56 -0.15 3.35 -14.18
CA SER A 56 -0.19 4.16 -15.40
C SER A 56 -0.99 5.45 -15.21
N LEU A 57 -2.14 5.40 -14.50
CA LEU A 57 -2.90 6.59 -14.15
C LEU A 57 -2.07 7.57 -13.31
N ILE A 58 -1.38 7.08 -12.27
CA ILE A 58 -0.56 7.91 -11.36
C ILE A 58 0.58 8.57 -12.14
N ARG A 59 1.32 7.80 -12.93
CA ARG A 59 2.43 8.30 -13.76
C ARG A 59 1.99 9.40 -14.73
N ARG A 60 0.87 9.19 -15.43
CA ARG A 60 0.33 10.20 -16.37
C ARG A 60 -0.25 11.41 -15.64
N SER A 61 -0.83 11.20 -14.47
CA SER A 61 -1.42 12.29 -13.69
C SER A 61 -0.36 13.18 -13.05
N GLN A 62 0.86 12.67 -12.81
CA GLN A 62 1.94 13.39 -12.11
C GLN A 62 1.45 14.03 -10.80
N CYS A 63 0.54 13.35 -10.11
CA CYS A 63 -0.12 13.86 -8.93
C CYS A 63 0.73 13.61 -7.67
N SER A 64 0.71 14.54 -6.72
CA SER A 64 1.35 14.37 -5.41
C SER A 64 0.40 13.64 -4.45
N LEU A 65 0.34 12.32 -4.58
CA LEU A 65 -0.53 11.50 -3.73
C LEU A 65 0.01 11.46 -2.29
N MET A 66 -0.82 11.87 -1.34
CA MET A 66 -0.51 11.94 0.09
C MET A 66 -1.25 10.87 0.90
N SER A 67 -2.40 10.40 0.41
CA SER A 67 -3.19 9.36 1.07
C SER A 67 -3.56 8.25 0.10
N LEU A 68 -3.29 7.00 0.49
CA LEU A 68 -3.63 5.80 -0.25
C LEU A 68 -4.32 4.80 0.68
N ALA A 69 -5.53 4.39 0.31
CA ALA A 69 -6.23 3.29 0.97
C ALA A 69 -6.54 2.18 -0.05
N LEU A 70 -6.07 0.97 0.24
CA LEU A 70 -6.32 -0.25 -0.52
C LEU A 70 -7.09 -1.21 0.39
N ARG A 71 -8.39 -1.37 0.17
CA ARG A 71 -9.27 -2.13 1.07
C ARG A 71 -9.90 -3.31 0.39
N ASN A 72 -9.80 -4.49 0.99
CA ASN A 72 -10.44 -5.70 0.51
C ASN A 72 -10.07 -5.99 -0.96
N LEU A 73 -8.83 -5.71 -1.34
CA LEU A 73 -8.29 -5.95 -2.68
C LEU A 73 -7.40 -7.18 -2.67
N HIS A 74 -7.47 -7.97 -3.74
CA HIS A 74 -6.66 -9.16 -3.93
C HIS A 74 -5.42 -8.83 -4.77
N SER A 75 -4.41 -8.20 -4.16
CA SER A 75 -3.16 -7.78 -4.80
C SER A 75 -1.95 -8.37 -4.08
N PHE A 76 -0.91 -8.73 -4.83
CA PHE A 76 0.35 -9.21 -4.26
C PHE A 76 1.22 -8.07 -3.76
N ASP A 77 2.12 -8.37 -2.83
CA ASP A 77 3.11 -7.42 -2.32
C ASP A 77 3.93 -6.74 -3.44
N ASP A 78 4.30 -7.46 -4.49
CA ASP A 78 5.02 -6.91 -5.65
C ASP A 78 4.28 -5.75 -6.33
N ASP A 79 2.97 -5.92 -6.56
CA ASP A 79 2.14 -4.87 -7.18
C ASP A 79 2.01 -3.66 -6.25
N ILE A 80 1.90 -3.90 -4.94
CA ILE A 80 1.80 -2.82 -3.95
C ILE A 80 3.13 -2.09 -3.82
N LEU A 81 4.25 -2.79 -3.72
CA LEU A 81 5.58 -2.18 -3.63
C LEU A 81 5.87 -1.33 -4.87
N ALA A 82 5.59 -1.85 -6.06
CA ALA A 82 5.73 -1.10 -7.31
C ALA A 82 4.84 0.16 -7.32
N LEU A 83 3.63 0.09 -6.77
CA LEU A 83 2.76 1.25 -6.58
C LEU A 83 3.35 2.28 -5.62
N LEU A 84 3.83 1.83 -4.46
CA LEU A 84 4.38 2.69 -3.41
C LEU A 84 5.66 3.42 -3.88
N ASP A 85 6.46 2.79 -4.74
CA ASP A 85 7.69 3.38 -5.31
C ASP A 85 7.38 4.62 -6.16
N GLU A 86 6.18 4.70 -6.75
CA GLU A 86 5.75 5.81 -7.62
C GLU A 86 5.10 6.96 -6.86
N ILE A 87 4.88 6.81 -5.55
CA ILE A 87 4.21 7.80 -4.69
C ILE A 87 5.06 8.17 -3.47
N PRO A 88 6.26 8.74 -3.67
CA PRO A 88 7.17 9.06 -2.56
C PRO A 88 6.62 10.11 -1.58
N THR A 89 5.58 10.85 -1.96
CA THR A 89 4.92 11.89 -1.16
C THR A 89 3.89 11.36 -0.16
N LEU A 90 3.72 10.04 -0.06
CA LEU A 90 2.67 9.46 0.76
C LEU A 90 2.89 9.71 2.26
N LEU A 91 1.84 10.20 2.93
CA LEU A 91 1.78 10.46 4.36
C LEU A 91 0.89 9.46 5.09
N HIS A 92 -0.14 8.94 4.41
CA HIS A 92 -1.12 8.02 4.98
C HIS A 92 -1.27 6.79 4.09
N LEU A 93 -1.01 5.62 4.68
CA LEU A 93 -1.17 4.33 4.01
C LEU A 93 -2.12 3.43 4.79
N GLU A 94 -3.15 2.94 4.11
CA GLU A 94 -4.07 1.94 4.62
C GLU A 94 -4.10 0.74 3.67
N ILE A 95 -3.84 -0.46 4.19
CA ILE A 95 -3.91 -1.71 3.43
C ILE A 95 -4.72 -2.72 4.24
N HIS A 96 -5.91 -3.06 3.75
CA HIS A 96 -6.76 -4.09 4.34
C HIS A 96 -6.84 -5.28 3.37
N GLU A 97 -6.33 -6.42 3.80
CA GLU A 97 -6.41 -7.64 3.01
C GLU A 97 -7.83 -8.21 3.01
N LEU A 98 -8.25 -8.68 1.84
CA LEU A 98 -9.47 -9.46 1.74
C LEU A 98 -9.26 -10.80 2.47
N PRO A 99 -10.15 -11.20 3.40
CA PRO A 99 -10.09 -12.53 3.99
C PRO A 99 -10.36 -13.58 2.90
N THR A 100 -9.34 -14.32 2.50
CA THR A 100 -9.48 -15.47 1.60
C THR A 100 -9.73 -16.73 2.44
N GLU A 101 -10.66 -17.59 2.02
CA GLU A 101 -10.78 -18.93 2.62
C GLU A 101 -9.59 -19.80 2.21
N GLY A 102 -8.96 -20.47 3.19
CA GLY A 102 -7.79 -21.34 3.00
C GLY A 102 -6.49 -20.84 3.64
N ASP A 103 -5.48 -21.72 3.67
CA ASP A 103 -4.16 -21.50 4.28
C ASP A 103 -3.22 -20.60 3.46
N PHE A 104 -3.72 -19.96 2.40
CA PHE A 104 -2.97 -18.93 1.70
C PHE A 104 -2.80 -17.78 2.69
N GLY A 105 -1.63 -17.62 3.32
CA GLY A 105 -1.36 -16.54 4.27
C GLY A 105 -1.54 -15.15 3.66
N ASN A 106 -1.18 -14.10 4.39
CA ASN A 106 -1.28 -12.73 3.87
C ASN A 106 -0.47 -12.57 2.57
N ILE A 107 -1.08 -12.03 1.52
CA ILE A 107 -0.47 -11.94 0.18
C ILE A 107 0.04 -10.54 -0.17
N ALA A 108 -0.51 -9.51 0.48
CA ALA A 108 -0.16 -8.11 0.26
C ALA A 108 0.88 -7.65 1.28
N ILE A 109 0.67 -7.98 2.54
CA ILE A 109 1.52 -7.61 3.68
C ILE A 109 2.33 -8.84 4.08
N THR A 110 3.28 -9.20 3.21
CA THR A 110 4.21 -10.32 3.43
C THR A 110 5.40 -9.90 4.29
N LYS A 111 6.22 -10.88 4.71
CA LYS A 111 7.52 -10.60 5.34
C LYS A 111 8.44 -9.75 4.44
N ARG A 112 8.37 -9.94 3.12
CA ARG A 112 9.14 -9.16 2.13
C ARG A 112 8.66 -7.72 2.11
N PHE A 113 7.35 -7.50 2.00
CA PHE A 113 6.73 -6.18 2.07
C PHE A 113 7.20 -5.40 3.31
N LEU A 114 7.15 -6.02 4.49
CA LEU A 114 7.59 -5.39 5.74
C LEU A 114 9.10 -5.09 5.75
N SER A 115 9.91 -5.95 5.14
CA SER A 115 11.35 -5.73 5.03
C SER A 115 11.69 -4.54 4.12
N GLU A 116 11.02 -4.40 2.98
CA GLU A 116 11.18 -3.24 2.08
C GLU A 116 10.66 -1.95 2.72
N MET A 117 9.61 -2.07 3.55
CA MET A 117 9.12 -0.97 4.37
C MET A 117 10.04 -0.64 5.55
N THR A 118 11.06 -1.45 5.88
CA THR A 118 11.96 -1.17 7.02
C THR A 118 12.99 -0.12 6.63
N PHE A 119 13.05 0.98 7.38
CA PHE A 119 13.97 2.09 7.10
C PHE A 119 15.31 1.92 7.84
N ASN A 120 16.43 1.86 7.13
CA ASN A 120 17.74 1.84 7.78
C ASN A 120 18.13 3.24 8.27
N GLN A 121 17.88 3.52 9.54
CA GLN A 121 18.27 4.78 10.19
C GLN A 121 19.79 5.00 10.20
N ARG A 122 20.61 3.93 10.26
CA ARG A 122 22.08 4.05 10.35
C ARG A 122 22.73 4.43 9.03
N ASN A 123 22.13 4.04 7.91
CA ASN A 123 22.62 4.42 6.59
C ASN A 123 21.44 4.71 5.65
N PRO A 124 20.89 5.93 5.69
CA PRO A 124 19.77 6.31 4.82
C PRO A 124 20.11 6.18 3.32
N ARG A 125 21.39 6.30 2.96
CA ARG A 125 21.87 6.14 1.58
C ARG A 125 21.90 4.67 1.11
N ALA A 126 21.84 3.71 2.05
CA ALA A 126 21.73 2.29 1.73
C ALA A 126 20.28 1.82 1.61
N ASN A 127 19.30 2.67 1.93
CA ASN A 127 17.89 2.36 1.66
C ASN A 127 17.68 2.40 0.16
N ARG A 128 17.53 1.21 -0.44
CA ARG A 128 17.38 1.03 -1.90
C ARG A 128 16.12 1.70 -2.43
N SER A 129 15.10 1.89 -1.59
CA SER A 129 14.02 2.82 -1.85
C SER A 129 13.73 3.62 -0.59
N LEU A 130 13.61 4.94 -0.75
CA LEU A 130 13.13 5.86 0.28
C LEU A 130 11.60 5.74 0.42
N LEU A 131 11.08 4.51 0.29
CA LEU A 131 9.67 4.20 0.27
C LEU A 131 9.00 4.86 1.46
N LEU A 132 8.15 5.85 1.16
CA LEU A 132 7.31 6.53 2.11
C LEU A 132 8.12 7.13 3.27
N THR A 133 9.21 7.83 2.97
CA THR A 133 10.05 8.50 4.00
C THR A 133 9.24 9.44 4.89
N PHE A 134 8.16 10.00 4.35
CA PHE A 134 7.26 10.93 5.03
C PHE A 134 6.00 10.25 5.59
N LEU A 135 5.98 8.93 5.72
CA LEU A 135 4.81 8.22 6.21
C LEU A 135 4.54 8.58 7.67
N GLU A 136 3.40 9.21 7.93
CA GLU A 136 2.95 9.62 9.26
C GLU A 136 1.99 8.60 9.87
N SER A 137 1.15 7.99 9.03
CA SER A 137 0.09 7.06 9.45
C SER A 137 0.12 5.76 8.66
N LEU A 138 -0.04 4.65 9.38
CA LEU A 138 -0.09 3.30 8.83
C LEU A 138 -1.22 2.50 9.47
N SER A 139 -2.11 1.96 8.64
CA SER A 139 -3.20 1.09 9.07
C SER A 139 -3.20 -0.21 8.28
N PHE A 140 -3.02 -1.33 8.98
CA PHE A 140 -3.09 -2.67 8.39
C PHE A 140 -4.23 -3.46 9.02
N ARG A 141 -5.05 -4.08 8.16
CA ARG A 141 -6.01 -5.11 8.55
C ARG A 141 -5.60 -6.40 7.86
N VAL A 142 -4.99 -7.29 8.63
CA VAL A 142 -4.37 -8.54 8.16
C VAL A 142 -4.82 -9.71 9.00
N ARG A 143 -4.67 -10.91 8.47
CA ARG A 143 -4.82 -12.15 9.24
C ARG A 143 -3.61 -12.36 10.15
N PRO A 144 -3.72 -13.18 11.22
CA PRO A 144 -2.58 -13.54 12.03
C PRO A 144 -1.41 -14.04 11.19
N PHE A 145 -0.19 -13.63 11.53
CA PHE A 145 1.03 -13.98 10.81
C PHE A 145 2.19 -14.25 11.76
N ASP A 146 3.12 -15.10 11.32
CA ASP A 146 4.27 -15.59 12.08
C ASP A 146 5.47 -14.62 12.06
N TYR A 147 5.48 -13.64 11.16
CA TYR A 147 6.53 -12.62 11.04
C TYR A 147 6.27 -11.35 11.87
N ALA A 148 5.69 -11.49 13.07
CA ALA A 148 5.49 -10.40 14.02
C ALA A 148 6.78 -9.59 14.31
N SER A 149 7.93 -10.27 14.38
CA SER A 149 9.23 -9.63 14.58
C SER A 149 9.63 -8.70 13.43
N ALA A 150 9.28 -9.04 12.18
CA ALA A 150 9.51 -8.19 11.02
C ALA A 150 8.62 -6.94 11.06
N PHE A 151 7.36 -7.09 11.48
CA PHE A 151 6.44 -5.98 11.66
C PHE A 151 6.93 -5.02 12.75
N VAL A 152 7.30 -5.53 13.92
CA VAL A 152 7.87 -4.73 15.02
C VAL A 152 9.12 -3.99 14.54
N ARG A 153 10.05 -4.68 13.88
CA ARG A 153 11.27 -4.05 13.35
C ARG A 153 10.96 -2.92 12.36
N MET A 154 9.99 -3.13 11.46
CA MET A 154 9.55 -2.11 10.51
C MET A 154 8.99 -0.88 11.25
N VAL A 155 8.10 -1.07 12.23
CA VAL A 155 7.53 0.04 13.02
C VAL A 155 8.62 0.79 13.79
N GLN A 156 9.50 0.07 14.48
CA GLN A 156 10.60 0.67 15.24
C GLN A 156 11.52 1.50 14.34
N SER A 157 11.81 1.01 13.13
CA SER A 157 12.70 1.69 12.19
C SER A 157 12.17 3.03 11.68
N ARG A 158 10.86 3.27 11.79
CA ARG A 158 10.19 4.48 11.28
C ARG A 158 9.74 5.44 12.38
N TRP A 159 9.05 4.93 13.40
CA TRP A 159 8.38 5.76 14.41
C TRP A 159 9.12 5.87 15.74
N ILE A 160 10.15 5.05 15.96
CA ILE A 160 10.98 5.17 17.17
C ILE A 160 12.29 5.86 16.79
N PRO A 161 12.56 7.07 17.31
CA PRO A 161 13.83 7.72 17.10
C PRO A 161 14.94 6.86 17.69
N ASN A 162 15.92 6.43 16.89
CA ASN A 162 17.16 5.94 17.48
C ASN A 162 17.83 7.13 18.21
N PRO A 163 18.08 7.05 19.53
CA PRO A 163 18.68 8.14 20.29
C PRO A 163 20.06 8.59 19.77
N GLU A 164 20.80 7.69 19.12
CA GLU A 164 22.07 8.02 18.44
C GLU A 164 21.87 8.92 17.20
N TYR A 165 20.68 8.91 16.60
CA TYR A 165 20.35 9.67 15.39
C TYR A 165 19.58 10.95 15.69
N ALA A 166 18.71 10.93 16.72
CA ALA A 166 18.02 12.11 17.24
C ALA A 166 18.99 13.18 17.77
N SER A 167 20.19 12.77 18.19
CA SER A 167 21.29 13.66 18.57
C SER A 167 22.08 14.23 17.38
N ALA A 168 22.07 13.57 16.22
CA ALA A 168 22.75 14.01 15.00
C ALA A 168 21.92 15.00 14.14
N MET A 169 20.58 14.94 14.21
CA MET A 169 19.68 15.87 13.49
C MET A 169 19.40 17.20 14.22
N ARG A 170 19.99 17.42 15.41
CA ARG A 170 19.86 18.66 16.19
C ARG A 170 21.04 19.63 16.04
N ARG A 171 21.82 19.53 14.97
CA ARG A 171 22.93 20.44 14.67
C ARG A 171 22.71 21.17 13.36
#